data_AF-A0A536UF55-F1
#
_entry.id   AF-A0A536UF55-F1
#
_cell.length_a   1.000
_cell.length_b   1.000
_cell.length_c   1.000
_cell.angle_alpha   90.00
_cell.angle_beta   90.00
_cell.angle_gamma   90.00
#
_symmetry.space_group_name_H-M   'P 1'
#
loop_
_entity.id
_entity.type
_entity.pdbx_description
1 polymer ?
#
loop_
_entity_poly.entity_id
_entity_poly.type
_entity_poly.pdbx_seq_one_letter_code
_entity_poly.pdbx_strand_id
1 'polypeptide(L)'
;MNPDGTKCPGYRGLKVIALSKTPDGPAIVLTGDNVKNRSYPLSRDAYIYVNKAPGRPMDPKVRELIRFVLSREGQEIIQRAGIYTPIPASYIREQLKKLD
;
A
#
# COMPACT_ATOMS: atom_id res chain seq x y z
N MET A 1 9.69 7.03 6.71
CA MET A 1 9.05 6.88 8.04
C MET A 1 10.15 6.88 9.10
N ASN A 2 9.90 7.37 10.31
CA ASN A 2 10.91 7.35 11.37
C ASN A 2 11.16 5.88 11.82
N PRO A 3 12.42 5.39 11.87
CA PRO A 3 12.73 4.01 12.27
C PRO A 3 12.23 3.63 13.67
N ASP A 4 12.29 4.56 14.62
CA ASP A 4 11.81 4.32 15.99
C ASP A 4 10.30 4.58 16.16
N GLY A 5 9.64 5.13 15.13
CA GLY A 5 8.22 5.47 15.10
C GLY A 5 7.74 6.45 16.18
N THR A 6 8.63 7.19 16.84
CA THR A 6 8.29 8.10 17.95
C THR A 6 8.02 9.54 17.51
N LYS A 7 8.43 9.91 16.29
CA LYS A 7 8.35 11.29 15.75
C LYS A 7 7.72 11.31 14.37
N CYS A 8 7.02 12.40 14.08
CA CYS A 8 6.47 12.69 12.77
C CYS A 8 7.46 13.56 11.96
N PRO A 9 8.09 13.03 10.88
CA PRO A 9 9.00 13.81 10.05
C PRO A 9 8.30 15.06 9.49
N GLY A 10 8.95 16.23 9.60
CA GLY A 10 8.39 17.51 9.14
C GLY A 10 7.50 18.25 10.15
N TYR A 11 7.13 17.62 11.28
CA TYR A 11 6.26 18.23 12.29
C TYR A 11 6.95 18.26 13.67
N ARG A 12 7.58 19.38 14.00
CA ARG A 12 8.26 19.57 15.30
C ARG A 12 7.25 19.57 16.45
N GLY A 13 7.58 18.89 17.55
CA GLY A 13 6.74 18.82 18.75
C GLY A 13 5.61 17.79 18.68
N LEU A 14 5.41 17.11 17.55
CA LEU A 14 4.39 16.07 17.41
C LEU A 14 4.90 14.72 17.93
N LYS A 15 4.24 14.19 18.96
CA LYS A 15 4.48 12.84 19.49
C LYS A 15 3.63 11.83 18.73
N VAL A 16 4.26 10.77 18.22
CA VAL A 16 3.55 9.63 17.64
C VAL A 16 3.20 8.64 18.74
N ILE A 17 1.97 8.13 18.72
CA ILE A 17 1.45 7.19 19.73
C ILE A 17 1.26 5.82 19.08
N ALA A 18 1.73 4.78 19.76
CA ALA A 18 1.50 3.39 19.36
C ALA A 18 0.01 3.06 19.50
N LEU A 19 -0.52 2.28 18.56
CA LEU A 19 -1.95 1.97 18.51
C LEU A 19 -2.17 0.48 18.69
N SER A 20 -3.18 0.14 19.50
CA SER A 20 -3.70 -1.23 19.56
C SER A 20 -4.97 -1.33 18.73
N LYS A 21 -5.18 -2.50 18.11
CA LYS A 21 -6.42 -2.81 17.37
C LYS A 21 -7.59 -3.10 18.32
N THR A 22 -7.31 -3.58 19.53
CA THR A 22 -8.29 -3.97 20.54
C THR A 22 -7.92 -3.37 21.89
N PRO A 23 -8.87 -3.18 22.83
CA PRO A 23 -8.57 -2.61 24.14
C PRO A 23 -7.44 -3.34 24.90
N ASP A 24 -7.43 -4.68 24.84
CA ASP A 24 -6.46 -5.53 25.55
C ASP A 24 -5.28 -6.00 24.66
N GLY A 25 -5.21 -5.49 23.43
CA GLY A 25 -4.18 -5.87 22.46
C GLY A 25 -2.85 -5.15 22.65
N PRO A 26 -1.74 -5.66 22.07
CA PRO A 26 -0.47 -4.97 22.11
C PRO A 26 -0.54 -3.67 21.29
N ALA A 27 0.01 -2.59 21.86
CA ALA A 27 0.17 -1.34 21.14
C ALA A 27 1.35 -1.46 20.14
N ILE A 28 1.07 -1.21 18.87
CA ILE A 28 2.03 -1.31 17.77
C ILE A 28 2.50 0.08 17.37
N VAL A 29 3.81 0.28 17.30
CA VAL A 29 4.45 1.55 16.91
C VAL A 29 4.31 1.76 15.40
N LEU A 30 4.15 3.01 14.96
CA LEU A 30 4.12 3.38 13.54
C LEU A 30 5.52 3.35 12.92
N THR A 31 5.95 2.17 12.48
CA THR A 31 7.20 1.97 11.71
C THR A 31 6.89 1.50 10.30
N GLY A 32 7.84 1.70 9.38
CA GLY A 32 7.68 1.26 7.99
C GLY A 32 7.46 -0.25 7.90
N ASP A 33 8.15 -1.02 8.72
CA ASP A 33 8.03 -2.47 8.80
C ASP A 33 6.65 -2.90 9.34
N ASN A 34 6.14 -2.24 10.38
CA ASN A 34 4.82 -2.54 10.94
C ASN A 34 3.68 -2.19 9.97
N VAL A 35 3.84 -1.15 9.15
CA VAL A 35 2.89 -0.86 8.06
C VAL A 35 3.02 -1.89 6.94
N LYS A 36 4.25 -2.22 6.53
CA LYS A 36 4.52 -3.17 5.43
C LYS A 36 4.02 -4.58 5.72
N ASN A 37 4.15 -5.05 6.97
CA ASN A 37 3.66 -6.36 7.40
C ASN A 37 2.18 -6.35 7.86
N ARG A 38 1.49 -5.21 7.75
CA ARG A 38 0.08 -5.00 8.16
C ARG A 38 -0.22 -5.24 9.65
N SER A 39 0.78 -5.19 10.52
CA SER A 39 0.56 -5.25 11.98
C SER A 39 0.09 -3.92 12.56
N TYR A 40 0.48 -2.78 11.97
CA TYR A 40 0.02 -1.48 12.42
C TYR A 40 -1.49 -1.30 12.10
N PRO A 41 -2.33 -0.96 13.09
CA PRO A 41 -3.79 -1.05 12.94
C PRO A 41 -4.41 0.00 12.02
N LEU A 42 -3.73 1.12 11.74
CA LEU A 42 -4.19 2.15 10.80
C LEU A 42 -3.41 2.13 9.48
N SER A 43 -3.41 0.97 8.81
CA SER A 43 -2.96 0.86 7.41
C SER A 43 -4.14 0.97 6.46
N ARG A 44 -3.93 1.57 5.27
CA ARG A 44 -4.93 1.59 4.19
C ARG A 44 -4.31 1.12 2.88
N ASP A 45 -5.11 0.45 2.08
CA ASP A 45 -4.75 0.17 0.69
C ASP A 45 -5.07 1.39 -0.18
N ALA A 46 -4.21 1.65 -1.15
CA ALA A 46 -4.48 2.60 -2.22
C ALA A 46 -5.16 1.86 -3.36
N TYR A 47 -6.33 2.33 -3.78
CA TYR A 47 -7.12 1.69 -4.83
C TYR A 47 -6.99 2.47 -6.14
N ILE A 48 -6.86 1.74 -7.24
CA ILE A 48 -7.06 2.26 -8.58
C ILE A 48 -8.40 1.71 -9.07
N TYR A 49 -9.32 2.61 -9.43
CA TYR A 49 -10.61 2.24 -9.96
C TYR A 49 -10.61 2.37 -11.48
N VAL A 50 -11.10 1.35 -12.17
CA VAL A 50 -11.30 1.35 -13.61
C VAL A 50 -12.79 1.25 -13.89
N ASN A 51 -13.32 2.20 -14.65
CA ASN A 51 -14.71 2.16 -15.10
C ASN A 51 -14.86 1.12 -16.23
N LYS A 52 -15.13 -0.13 -15.88
CA LYS A 52 -15.37 -1.24 -16.81
C LYS A 52 -16.87 -1.51 -16.88
N ALA A 53 -17.46 -1.34 -18.07
CA ALA A 53 -18.86 -1.69 -18.29
C ALA A 53 -19.10 -3.20 -18.08
N PRO A 54 -20.19 -3.63 -17.42
CA PRO A 54 -20.54 -5.03 -17.26
C PRO A 54 -20.58 -5.78 -18.60
N GLY A 55 -20.02 -6.99 -18.65
CA GLY A 55 -20.01 -7.82 -19.85
C GLY A 55 -19.11 -7.33 -20.99
N ARG A 56 -18.42 -6.19 -20.85
CA ARG A 56 -17.46 -5.68 -21.86
C ARG A 56 -16.02 -5.90 -21.41
N PRO A 57 -15.08 -6.13 -22.36
CA PRO A 57 -13.66 -6.14 -22.03
C PRO A 57 -13.23 -4.77 -21.51
N MET A 58 -12.17 -4.75 -20.70
CA MET A 58 -11.52 -3.50 -20.29
C MET A 58 -10.91 -2.81 -21.52
N ASP A 59 -10.86 -1.48 -21.52
CA ASP A 59 -10.10 -0.74 -22.53
C ASP A 59 -8.65 -1.26 -22.57
N PRO A 60 -8.13 -1.66 -23.75
CA PRO A 60 -6.78 -2.23 -23.84
C PRO A 60 -5.69 -1.32 -23.30
N LYS A 61 -5.79 -0.01 -23.48
CA LYS A 61 -4.78 0.95 -22.99
C LYS A 61 -4.82 1.03 -21.46
N VAL A 62 -6.02 1.03 -20.88
CA VAL A 62 -6.18 1.00 -19.42
C VAL A 62 -5.63 -0.32 -18.87
N ARG A 63 -5.95 -1.45 -19.52
CA ARG A 63 -5.43 -2.76 -19.11
C ARG A 63 -3.91 -2.80 -19.10
N GLU A 64 -3.26 -2.31 -20.15
CA GLU A 64 -1.79 -2.29 -20.21
C GLU A 64 -1.18 -1.30 -19.20
N LEU A 65 -1.83 -0.17 -18.92
CA LEU A 65 -1.40 0.73 -17.85
C LEU A 65 -1.43 0.02 -16.48
N ILE A 66 -2.52 -0.68 -16.15
CA ILE A 66 -2.60 -1.42 -14.88
C ILE A 66 -1.58 -2.57 -14.86
N ARG A 67 -1.38 -3.26 -15.99
CA ARG A 67 -0.35 -4.31 -16.13
C ARG A 67 1.05 -3.76 -15.88
N PHE A 68 1.36 -2.56 -16.39
CA PHE A 68 2.61 -1.86 -16.13
C PHE A 68 2.76 -1.48 -14.64
N VAL A 69 1.73 -0.92 -14.01
CA VAL A 69 1.75 -0.59 -12.57
C VAL A 69 2.03 -1.83 -11.71
N LEU A 70 1.47 -2.97 -12.08
CA LEU A 70 1.66 -4.26 -11.41
C LEU A 70 2.97 -4.96 -11.77
N SER A 71 3.68 -4.50 -12.80
CA SER A 71 4.94 -5.08 -13.25
C SER A 71 6.08 -4.83 -12.26
N ARG A 72 7.19 -5.54 -12.43
CA ARG A 72 8.41 -5.29 -11.67
C ARG A 72 8.86 -3.82 -11.77
N GLU A 73 8.87 -3.27 -12.98
CA GLU A 73 9.27 -1.88 -13.23
C GLU A 73 8.35 -0.89 -12.50
N GLY A 74 7.03 -1.08 -12.59
CA GLY A 74 6.05 -0.26 -11.89
C GLY A 74 6.23 -0.29 -10.37
N GLN A 75 6.49 -1.47 -9.80
CA GLN A 75 6.76 -1.61 -8.36
C GLN A 75 8.10 -0.99 -7.94
N GLU A 76 9.13 -1.03 -8.79
CA GLU A 76 10.40 -0.35 -8.54
C GLU A 76 10.25 1.19 -8.57
N ILE A 77 9.40 1.72 -9.44
CA ILE A 77 9.04 3.15 -9.45
C ILE A 77 8.33 3.53 -8.14
N ILE A 78 7.35 2.72 -7.71
CA ILE A 78 6.62 2.93 -6.44
C ILE A 78 7.57 2.93 -5.25
N GLN A 79 8.49 1.95 -5.20
CA GLN A 79 9.48 1.84 -4.13
C GLN A 79 10.38 3.08 -4.05
N ARG A 80 10.82 3.60 -5.20
CA ARG A 80 11.65 4.82 -5.28
C ARG A 80 10.89 6.07 -4.89
N ALA A 81 9.60 6.17 -5.26
CA ALA A 81 8.76 7.31 -4.88
C ALA A 81 8.58 7.40 -3.36
N GLY A 82 8.59 6.27 -2.64
CA GLY A 82 8.62 6.23 -1.17
C GLY A 82 7.33 6.67 -0.46
N ILE A 83 6.31 7.07 -1.21
CA ILE A 83 4.97 7.42 -0.70
C ILE A 83 4.14 6.16 -0.43
N TYR A 84 4.31 5.13 -1.26
CA TYR A 84 3.60 3.85 -1.15
C TYR A 84 4.57 2.69 -0.98
N THR A 85 4.11 1.65 -0.29
CA THR A 85 4.85 0.40 -0.13
C THR A 85 4.55 -0.52 -1.31
N PRO A 86 5.57 -1.14 -1.93
CA PRO A 86 5.33 -2.17 -2.95
C PRO A 86 4.47 -3.30 -2.41
N ILE A 87 3.56 -3.80 -3.26
CA ILE A 87 2.65 -4.87 -2.88
C ILE A 87 3.31 -6.25 -3.01
N PRO A 88 2.92 -7.25 -2.20
CA PRO A 88 3.49 -8.60 -2.27
C PRO A 88 3.25 -9.27 -3.63
N ALA A 89 4.18 -10.12 -4.06
CA ALA A 89 4.08 -10.83 -5.34
C ALA A 89 2.82 -11.72 -5.45
N SER A 90 2.34 -12.28 -4.34
CA SER A 90 1.06 -13.01 -4.30
C SER A 90 -0.12 -12.11 -4.68
N TYR A 91 -0.17 -10.91 -4.11
CA TYR A 91 -1.22 -9.93 -4.37
C TYR A 91 -1.15 -9.39 -5.81
N ILE A 92 0.05 -9.19 -6.35
CA ILE A 92 0.25 -8.83 -7.76
C ILE A 92 -0.38 -9.89 -8.68
N ARG A 93 -0.11 -11.18 -8.44
CA ARG A 93 -0.70 -12.27 -9.23
C ARG A 93 -2.22 -12.30 -9.15
N GLU A 94 -2.79 -12.02 -7.99
CA GLU A 94 -4.25 -11.90 -7.83
C GLU A 94 -4.83 -10.72 -8.62
N GLN A 95 -4.16 -9.57 -8.65
CA GLN A 95 -4.63 -8.41 -9.40
C GLN A 95 -4.49 -8.61 -10.92
N LEU A 96 -3.41 -9.25 -11.37
CA LEU A 96 -3.21 -9.56 -12.79
C LEU A 96 -4.34 -10.46 -13.33
N LYS A 97 -4.81 -11.44 -12.55
CA LYS A 97 -5.96 -12.29 -12.92
C LYS A 97 -7.27 -11.53 -13.12
N LYS A 98 -7.40 -10.30 -12.60
CA LYS A 98 -8.60 -9.45 -12.79
C LYS A 98 -8.56 -8.65 -14.10
N LEU A 99 -7.39 -8.60 -14.75
CA LEU A 99 -7.20 -7.91 -16.03
C LEU A 99 -7.55 -8.79 -17.24
N ASP A 100 -7.51 -10.10 -17.05
CA ASP A 100 -7.86 -11.12 -18.03
C ASP A 100 -9.34 -11.55 -17.85
#